data_AF-A0A165L6W8-F1
#
_entry.id   AF-A0A165L6W8-F1
#
_cell.length_a   1.000
_cell.length_b   1.000
_cell.length_c   1.000
_cell.angle_alpha   90.00
_cell.angle_beta   90.00
_cell.angle_gamma   90.00
#
_symmetry.space_group_name_H-M   'P 1'
#
loop_
_entity.id
_entity.type
_entity.pdbx_description
1 polymer ?
#
loop_
_entity_poly.entity_id
_entity_poly.type
_entity_poly.pdbx_seq_one_letter_code
_entity_poly.pdbx_strand_id
1 'polypeptide(L)'
;MTGHISSSFLRMVLLMNVFERVLLTLSLILVLVVPDGEVLADEACQIDPVSGQITSTGNCYIEPDSYRVFIYEVGFCTEPPVSPTTSVAFDAGDTAVKLFESGVDPLRLEVKNGESLLLSSLLVRPPDGTYTHGYVILEPKVEVKAHAKFSRQLVTNKPVAEGGGDLTVAPNTTCYSRSGSMVYRYKGDPKTAAQIALSSVDWGYTTYFFNSLEPNTSSYSSGGRFLVSDSGKIPVSDIAENNIGDVTRLIVIFQLDSAVTRATRGLDLSFNVANGSTVVQTVGGVLTCFNGDPFEVRMRVR
;
A
#
# COMPACT_ATOMS: atom_id res chain seq x y z
N MET A 1 -15.62 -13.13 -84.58
CA MET A 1 -14.89 -14.27 -84.00
C MET A 1 -15.05 -14.21 -82.50
N THR A 2 -15.77 -15.19 -81.97
CA THR A 2 -16.25 -15.36 -80.61
C THR A 2 -15.10 -15.75 -79.67
N GLY A 3 -14.71 -14.84 -78.77
CA GLY A 3 -13.82 -15.15 -77.65
C GLY A 3 -14.64 -15.60 -76.44
N HIS A 4 -14.66 -16.91 -76.19
CA HIS A 4 -15.21 -17.51 -74.99
C HIS A 4 -14.42 -17.03 -73.76
N ILE A 5 -15.00 -16.10 -72.98
CA ILE A 5 -14.56 -15.88 -71.60
C ILE A 5 -15.03 -17.10 -70.81
N SER A 6 -14.09 -17.97 -70.46
CA SER A 6 -14.34 -19.18 -69.67
C SER A 6 -14.99 -18.82 -68.32
N SER A 7 -16.11 -19.47 -67.99
CA SER A 7 -16.84 -19.24 -66.72
C SER A 7 -15.98 -19.52 -65.47
N SER A 8 -14.84 -20.20 -65.65
CA SER A 8 -13.84 -20.46 -64.61
C SER A 8 -13.12 -19.18 -64.14
N PHE A 9 -12.90 -18.19 -65.02
CA PHE A 9 -12.22 -16.94 -64.65
C PHE A 9 -13.11 -16.02 -63.81
N LEU A 10 -14.41 -15.97 -64.11
CA LEU A 10 -15.37 -15.16 -63.35
C LEU A 10 -15.63 -15.75 -61.95
N ARG A 11 -15.61 -17.09 -61.81
CA ARG A 11 -15.68 -17.78 -60.51
C ARG A 11 -14.43 -17.53 -59.65
N MET A 12 -13.25 -17.43 -60.25
CA MET A 12 -11.99 -17.22 -59.53
C MET A 12 -11.88 -15.80 -58.95
N VAL A 13 -12.35 -14.77 -59.67
CA VAL A 13 -12.37 -13.38 -59.17
C VAL A 13 -13.43 -13.18 -58.06
N LEU A 14 -14.58 -13.84 -58.16
CA LEU A 14 -15.60 -13.84 -57.11
C LEU A 14 -15.16 -14.60 -55.85
N LEU A 15 -14.40 -15.70 -56.00
CA LEU A 15 -13.81 -16.43 -54.87
C LEU A 15 -12.71 -15.62 -54.16
N MET A 16 -11.88 -14.86 -54.89
CA MET A 16 -10.83 -14.02 -54.31
C MET A 16 -11.37 -12.87 -53.44
N ASN A 17 -12.50 -12.26 -53.84
CA ASN A 17 -13.15 -11.19 -53.06
C ASN A 17 -13.87 -11.69 -51.80
N VAL A 18 -14.28 -12.96 -51.77
CA VAL A 18 -14.84 -13.59 -50.57
C VAL A 18 -13.72 -14.09 -49.65
N PHE A 19 -12.59 -14.54 -50.20
CA PHE A 19 -11.43 -15.00 -49.42
C PHE A 19 -10.74 -13.85 -48.66
N GLU A 20 -10.57 -12.66 -49.26
CA GLU A 20 -10.07 -11.48 -48.55
C GLU A 20 -11.00 -11.04 -47.40
N ARG A 21 -12.32 -11.12 -47.60
CA ARG A 21 -13.31 -10.72 -46.59
C ARG A 21 -13.47 -11.74 -45.47
N VAL A 22 -13.25 -13.03 -45.75
CA VAL A 22 -13.29 -14.11 -44.75
C VAL A 22 -11.99 -14.16 -43.93
N LEU A 23 -10.84 -13.79 -44.51
CA LEU A 23 -9.59 -13.62 -43.75
C LEU A 23 -9.60 -12.40 -42.82
N LEU A 24 -10.34 -11.34 -43.16
CA LEU A 24 -10.45 -10.13 -42.33
C LEU A 24 -11.38 -10.26 -41.11
N THR A 25 -12.25 -11.27 -41.08
CA THR A 25 -13.15 -11.53 -39.94
C THR A 25 -12.66 -12.64 -39.00
N LEU A 26 -11.54 -13.30 -39.32
CA LEU A 26 -10.92 -14.34 -38.48
C LEU A 26 -9.67 -13.83 -37.75
N SER A 27 -9.61 -12.53 -37.45
CA SER A 27 -8.76 -12.00 -36.38
C SER A 27 -9.53 -12.09 -35.06
N LEU A 28 -9.86 -13.32 -34.65
CA LEU A 28 -10.15 -13.58 -33.26
C LEU A 28 -8.79 -13.55 -32.56
N ILE A 29 -8.53 -12.42 -31.93
CA ILE A 29 -7.38 -12.18 -31.08
C ILE A 29 -7.34 -13.29 -30.03
N LEU A 30 -6.50 -14.31 -30.26
CA LEU A 30 -6.00 -15.15 -29.18
C LEU A 30 -5.02 -14.26 -28.41
N VAL A 31 -5.55 -13.48 -27.47
CA VAL A 31 -4.73 -12.91 -26.40
C VAL A 31 -4.22 -14.13 -25.63
N LEU A 32 -3.01 -14.56 -25.94
CA LEU A 32 -2.19 -15.26 -24.96
C LEU A 32 -1.98 -14.24 -23.84
N VAL A 33 -2.88 -14.27 -22.87
CA VAL A 33 -2.63 -13.72 -21.54
C VAL A 33 -1.47 -14.56 -21.05
N VAL A 34 -0.25 -14.04 -21.25
CA VAL A 34 0.85 -14.41 -20.38
C VAL A 34 0.34 -14.04 -18.99
N PRO A 35 0.21 -14.99 -18.04
CA PRO A 35 0.06 -14.58 -16.66
C PRO A 35 1.41 -13.94 -16.32
N ASP A 36 1.52 -12.63 -16.56
CA ASP A 36 2.35 -11.81 -15.72
C ASP A 36 1.93 -12.22 -14.32
N GLY A 37 2.88 -12.72 -13.53
CA GLY A 37 2.60 -13.07 -12.14
C GLY A 37 2.10 -11.81 -11.48
N GLU A 38 0.78 -11.65 -11.44
CA GLU A 38 0.14 -10.58 -10.70
C GLU A 38 0.51 -10.86 -9.25
N VAL A 39 1.39 -10.03 -8.71
CA VAL A 39 1.26 -9.67 -7.31
C VAL A 39 -0.13 -9.06 -7.25
N LEU A 40 -1.12 -9.88 -6.88
CA LEU A 40 -2.50 -9.45 -6.72
C LEU A 40 -2.42 -8.24 -5.79
N ALA A 41 -2.68 -7.05 -6.31
CA ALA A 41 -3.05 -5.95 -5.45
C ALA A 41 -4.35 -6.44 -4.79
N ASP A 42 -4.35 -6.65 -3.47
CA ASP A 42 -5.53 -7.20 -2.84
C ASP A 42 -6.73 -6.25 -3.12
N GLU A 43 -7.94 -6.78 -3.28
CA GLU A 43 -9.12 -5.94 -3.52
C GLU A 43 -9.81 -5.59 -2.21
N ALA A 44 -10.76 -4.65 -2.24
CA ALA A 44 -11.62 -4.42 -1.08
C ALA A 44 -12.37 -5.71 -0.70
N CYS A 45 -12.44 -6.03 0.60
CA CYS A 45 -13.16 -7.21 1.05
C CYS A 45 -14.65 -7.14 0.66
N GLN A 46 -15.19 -8.25 0.17
CA GLN A 46 -16.62 -8.44 0.00
C GLN A 46 -17.24 -8.59 1.38
N ILE A 47 -18.19 -7.72 1.71
CA ILE A 47 -18.90 -7.69 2.99
C ILE A 47 -20.38 -7.94 2.72
N ASP A 48 -20.95 -8.93 3.41
CA ASP A 48 -22.39 -9.17 3.38
C ASP A 48 -23.12 -7.98 4.04
N PRO A 49 -24.01 -7.28 3.32
CA PRO A 49 -24.59 -6.02 3.79
C PRO A 49 -25.60 -6.20 4.93
N VAL A 50 -26.06 -7.42 5.20
CA VAL A 50 -27.04 -7.71 6.24
C VAL A 50 -26.33 -8.08 7.55
N SER A 51 -25.32 -8.94 7.47
CA SER A 51 -24.60 -9.49 8.62
C SER A 51 -23.32 -8.71 8.97
N GLY A 52 -22.79 -7.92 8.03
CA GLY A 52 -21.51 -7.22 8.17
C GLY A 52 -20.29 -8.15 8.16
N GLN A 53 -20.45 -9.38 7.67
CA GLN A 53 -19.39 -10.39 7.66
C GLN A 53 -18.61 -10.34 6.34
N ILE A 54 -17.28 -10.47 6.43
CA ILE A 54 -16.42 -10.67 5.28
C ILE A 54 -16.70 -12.04 4.66
N THR A 55 -17.00 -12.05 3.36
CA THR A 55 -17.23 -13.25 2.54
C THR A 55 -16.01 -13.59 1.66
N SER A 56 -15.08 -12.65 1.45
CA SER A 56 -13.85 -12.85 0.68
C SER A 56 -13.04 -14.05 1.18
N THR A 57 -12.62 -14.93 0.26
CA THR A 57 -11.84 -16.14 0.56
C THR A 57 -10.33 -15.96 0.49
N GLY A 58 -9.86 -14.93 -0.21
CA GLY A 58 -8.44 -14.57 -0.30
C GLY A 58 -8.10 -13.34 0.53
N ASN A 59 -6.85 -12.89 0.41
CA ASN A 59 -6.44 -11.59 0.94
C ASN A 59 -7.32 -10.47 0.39
N CYS A 60 -7.63 -9.49 1.23
CA CYS A 60 -8.43 -8.34 0.85
C CYS A 60 -8.22 -7.20 1.85
N TYR A 61 -8.64 -5.99 1.51
CA TYR A 61 -8.51 -4.81 2.36
C TYR A 61 -9.82 -4.41 3.02
N ILE A 62 -9.72 -3.94 4.27
CA ILE A 62 -10.78 -3.22 4.98
C ILE A 62 -10.23 -1.88 5.48
N GLU A 63 -11.15 -0.93 5.69
CA GLU A 63 -10.83 0.27 6.44
C GLU A 63 -10.62 -0.10 7.92
N PRO A 64 -9.47 0.24 8.54
CA PRO A 64 -9.25 0.02 9.96
C PRO A 64 -10.13 0.94 10.81
N ASP A 65 -10.47 0.53 12.03
CA ASP A 65 -11.14 1.39 13.00
C ASP A 65 -10.29 2.61 13.38
N SER A 66 -8.97 2.42 13.41
CA SER A 66 -8.02 3.50 13.55
C SER A 66 -6.68 3.12 12.92
N TYR A 67 -6.08 4.11 12.27
CA TYR A 67 -4.75 4.01 11.71
C TYR A 67 -3.88 5.11 12.28
N ARG A 68 -2.62 4.83 12.64
CA ARG A 68 -1.70 5.87 13.12
C ARG A 68 -0.38 5.85 12.39
N VAL A 69 0.07 7.05 12.04
CA VAL A 69 1.36 7.33 11.45
C VAL A 69 2.17 8.21 12.40
N PHE A 70 3.48 8.21 12.24
CA PHE A 70 4.43 8.91 13.10
C PHE A 70 5.32 9.78 12.21
N ILE A 71 5.09 11.09 12.23
CA ILE A 71 5.67 12.04 11.27
C ILE A 71 6.78 12.84 11.95
N TYR A 72 7.97 12.84 11.36
CA TYR A 72 9.08 13.69 11.77
C TYR A 72 9.10 15.01 11.01
N GLU A 73 8.94 14.95 9.69
CA GLU A 73 9.13 16.11 8.82
C GLU A 73 8.25 16.05 7.59
N VAL A 74 7.79 17.21 7.15
CA VAL A 74 7.09 17.41 5.87
C VAL A 74 7.71 18.61 5.18
N GLY A 75 7.99 18.51 3.88
CA GLY A 75 8.52 19.64 3.11
C GLY A 75 8.13 19.64 1.64
N PHE A 76 8.21 20.81 1.02
CA PHE A 76 8.01 21.03 -0.41
C PHE A 76 9.30 21.53 -1.06
N CYS A 77 9.61 21.04 -2.25
CA CYS A 77 10.82 21.38 -2.99
C CYS A 77 10.47 21.92 -4.38
N THR A 78 11.19 22.94 -4.83
CA THR A 78 11.06 23.44 -6.22
C THR A 78 11.86 22.58 -7.20
N GLU A 79 12.83 21.81 -6.71
CA GLU A 79 13.61 20.82 -7.46
C GLU A 79 13.51 19.42 -6.80
N PRO A 80 13.81 18.33 -7.53
CA PRO A 80 13.78 16.99 -6.95
C PRO A 80 14.79 16.83 -5.80
N PRO A 81 14.39 16.25 -4.65
CA PRO A 81 15.33 15.85 -3.62
C PRO A 81 16.35 14.80 -4.10
N VAL A 82 17.51 14.75 -3.45
CA VAL A 82 18.49 13.68 -3.67
C VAL A 82 17.96 12.41 -2.99
N SER A 83 17.64 11.41 -3.82
CA SER A 83 17.24 10.10 -3.32
C SER A 83 18.42 9.41 -2.63
N PRO A 84 18.21 8.77 -1.46
CA PRO A 84 19.27 8.08 -0.75
C PRO A 84 19.73 6.85 -1.52
N THR A 85 21.01 6.54 -1.39
CA THR A 85 21.61 5.27 -1.81
C THR A 85 22.39 4.68 -0.64
N THR A 86 23.11 3.58 -0.87
CA THR A 86 24.00 3.01 0.16
C THR A 86 25.20 3.92 0.47
N SER A 87 25.57 4.82 -0.43
CA SER A 87 26.71 5.74 -0.26
C SER A 87 26.29 7.20 -0.03
N VAL A 88 25.09 7.59 -0.50
CA VAL A 88 24.56 8.96 -0.48
C VAL A 88 23.36 9.03 0.47
N ALA A 89 23.35 10.01 1.37
CA ALA A 89 22.22 10.24 2.27
C ALA A 89 21.09 10.96 1.54
N PHE A 90 19.86 10.79 2.02
CA PHE A 90 18.74 11.63 1.59
C PHE A 90 19.08 13.09 1.90
N ASP A 91 18.82 13.95 0.92
CA ASP A 91 18.95 15.38 1.06
C ASP A 91 17.76 16.04 0.35
N ALA A 92 16.99 16.84 1.10
CA ALA A 92 15.88 17.60 0.56
C ALA A 92 16.34 18.69 -0.42
N GLY A 93 17.60 19.13 -0.27
CA GLY A 93 18.21 20.22 -1.05
C GLY A 93 17.86 21.61 -0.54
N ASP A 94 18.65 22.61 -0.93
CA ASP A 94 18.46 24.02 -0.53
C ASP A 94 17.18 24.66 -1.09
N THR A 95 16.55 24.01 -2.06
CA THR A 95 15.28 24.45 -2.67
C THR A 95 14.04 23.90 -1.94
N ALA A 96 14.26 23.14 -0.88
CA ALA A 96 13.22 22.63 -0.01
C ALA A 96 12.82 23.63 1.07
N VAL A 97 11.53 23.68 1.39
CA VAL A 97 10.99 24.39 2.55
C VAL A 97 10.30 23.39 3.45
N LYS A 98 10.78 23.28 4.69
CA LYS A 98 10.11 22.51 5.74
C LYS A 98 8.79 23.17 6.10
N LEU A 99 7.72 22.42 5.94
CA LEU A 99 6.36 22.82 6.32
C LEU A 99 6.05 22.40 7.76
N PHE A 100 6.67 21.32 8.22
CA PHE A 100 6.53 20.79 9.57
C PHE A 100 7.79 20.04 9.97
N GLU A 101 8.18 20.13 11.25
CA GLU A 101 9.26 19.37 11.87
C GLU A 101 8.93 19.13 13.35
N SER A 102 9.00 17.87 13.81
CA SER A 102 8.63 17.48 15.18
C SER A 102 9.81 17.44 16.16
N GLY A 103 11.05 17.47 15.66
CA GLY A 103 12.26 17.33 16.45
C GLY A 103 12.63 15.86 16.72
N VAL A 104 12.97 15.53 17.98
CA VAL A 104 13.48 14.20 18.37
C VAL A 104 12.38 13.13 18.34
N ASP A 105 11.19 13.48 18.79
CA ASP A 105 10.05 12.57 18.85
C ASP A 105 9.10 12.85 17.67
N PRO A 106 8.55 11.81 17.00
CA PRO A 106 7.63 12.02 15.89
C PRO A 106 6.27 12.51 16.40
N LEU A 107 5.60 13.32 15.59
CA LEU A 107 4.18 13.59 15.78
C LEU A 107 3.37 12.34 15.48
N ARG A 108 2.74 11.77 16.51
CA ARG A 108 1.75 10.70 16.35
C ARG A 108 0.43 11.28 15.84
N LEU A 109 0.02 10.84 14.66
CA LEU A 109 -1.22 11.26 14.04
C LEU A 109 -2.16 10.07 13.87
N GLU A 110 -3.40 10.24 14.30
CA GLU A 110 -4.49 9.34 13.95
C GLU A 110 -5.05 9.74 12.58
N VAL A 111 -5.07 8.80 11.65
CA VAL A 111 -5.53 8.95 10.29
C VAL A 111 -6.86 8.26 10.15
N LYS A 112 -7.83 8.96 9.57
CA LYS A 112 -9.08 8.41 9.10
C LYS A 112 -9.21 8.61 7.61
N ASN A 113 -9.85 7.65 6.95
CA ASN A 113 -10.02 7.71 5.51
C ASN A 113 -10.80 8.97 5.12
N GLY A 114 -10.29 9.72 4.13
CA GLY A 114 -10.91 10.96 3.67
C GLY A 114 -10.82 12.15 4.63
N GLU A 115 -10.25 12.03 5.84
CA GLU A 115 -10.07 13.15 6.75
C GLU A 115 -8.69 13.80 6.59
N SER A 116 -8.66 15.07 6.16
CA SER A 116 -7.42 15.85 5.97
C SER A 116 -7.16 16.89 7.06
N LEU A 117 -7.99 16.93 8.11
CA LEU A 117 -8.14 18.17 8.90
C LEU A 117 -7.07 18.41 9.96
N LEU A 118 -6.45 17.38 10.56
CA LEU A 118 -5.57 17.58 11.72
C LEU A 118 -4.18 18.11 11.37
N LEU A 119 -3.72 17.95 10.14
CA LEU A 119 -2.37 18.38 9.74
C LEU A 119 -2.33 19.79 9.15
N SER A 120 -3.41 20.23 8.49
CA SER A 120 -3.40 21.53 7.79
C SER A 120 -3.10 22.73 8.69
N SER A 121 -3.50 22.67 9.97
CA SER A 121 -3.19 23.72 10.95
C SER A 121 -1.77 23.68 11.50
N LEU A 122 -1.06 22.55 11.34
CA LEU A 122 0.32 22.37 11.79
C LEU A 122 1.34 22.70 10.71
N LEU A 123 0.92 22.68 9.43
CA LEU A 123 1.78 23.01 8.30
C LEU A 123 1.95 24.53 8.19
N VAL A 124 3.21 24.96 8.17
CA VAL A 124 3.58 26.33 7.82
C VAL A 124 3.44 26.51 6.32
N ARG A 125 2.72 27.55 5.90
CA ARG A 125 2.61 27.89 4.47
C ARG A 125 3.99 28.28 3.93
N PRO A 126 4.47 27.67 2.83
CA PRO A 126 5.74 28.06 2.24
C PRO A 126 5.60 29.41 1.49
N PRO A 127 6.72 30.03 1.08
CA PRO A 127 6.71 31.20 0.21
C PRO A 127 5.93 30.98 -1.10
N ASP A 128 5.57 32.06 -1.76
CA ASP A 128 4.96 31.98 -3.10
C ASP A 128 5.96 31.36 -4.08
N GLY A 129 5.51 30.38 -4.85
CA GLY A 129 6.38 29.63 -5.76
C GLY A 129 5.71 28.41 -6.36
N THR A 130 6.38 27.80 -7.32
CA THR A 130 5.97 26.52 -7.92
C THR A 130 6.80 25.41 -7.31
N TYR A 131 6.13 24.50 -6.61
CA TYR A 131 6.76 23.34 -5.98
C TYR A 131 6.46 22.10 -6.82
N THR A 132 7.51 21.38 -7.20
CA THR A 132 7.43 20.23 -8.11
C THR A 132 7.49 18.90 -7.37
N HIS A 133 7.96 18.91 -6.12
CA HIS A 133 8.12 17.72 -5.29
C HIS A 133 7.72 18.01 -3.85
N GLY A 134 7.23 16.99 -3.16
CA GLY A 134 7.08 16.99 -1.72
C GLY A 134 7.78 15.78 -1.13
N TYR A 135 8.12 15.88 0.15
CA TYR A 135 8.63 14.75 0.91
C TYR A 135 8.00 14.68 2.30
N VAL A 136 7.96 13.46 2.84
CA VAL A 136 7.64 13.20 4.24
C VAL A 136 8.69 12.26 4.82
N ILE A 137 9.16 12.58 6.03
CA ILE A 137 9.98 11.70 6.84
C ILE A 137 9.11 11.15 7.96
N LEU A 138 9.01 9.82 8.01
CA LEU A 138 8.19 9.06 8.95
C LEU A 138 9.07 8.15 9.81
N GLU A 139 8.56 7.78 10.98
CA GLU A 139 9.04 6.58 11.66
C GLU A 139 8.73 5.36 10.77
N PRO A 140 9.60 4.33 10.68
CA PRO A 140 9.37 3.16 9.84
C PRO A 140 8.35 2.20 10.48
N LYS A 141 7.23 2.74 10.99
CA LYS A 141 6.13 1.97 11.56
C LYS A 141 4.78 2.68 11.40
N VAL A 142 3.72 1.88 11.50
CA VAL A 142 2.33 2.33 11.67
C VAL A 142 1.68 1.53 12.79
N GLU A 143 0.61 2.07 13.37
CA GLU A 143 -0.26 1.30 14.26
C GLU A 143 -1.63 1.11 13.62
N VAL A 144 -2.09 -0.13 13.60
CA VAL A 144 -3.40 -0.50 13.06
C VAL A 144 -4.26 -1.04 14.19
N LYS A 145 -5.47 -0.50 14.32
CA LYS A 145 -6.53 -1.05 15.13
C LYS A 145 -7.70 -1.40 14.22
N ALA A 146 -8.07 -2.67 14.19
CA ALA A 146 -9.10 -3.20 13.29
C ALA A 146 -9.92 -4.29 13.98
N HIS A 147 -11.13 -4.52 13.49
CA HIS A 147 -11.93 -5.69 13.81
C HIS A 147 -12.73 -6.14 12.58
N ALA A 148 -12.99 -7.44 12.51
CA ALA A 148 -13.80 -8.02 11.44
C ALA A 148 -14.52 -9.29 11.91
N LYS A 149 -15.64 -9.60 11.26
CA LYS A 149 -16.32 -10.90 11.37
C LYS A 149 -16.25 -11.60 10.02
N PHE A 150 -16.27 -12.92 10.05
CA PHE A 150 -16.17 -13.74 8.84
C PHE A 150 -17.38 -14.66 8.73
N SER A 151 -17.86 -14.86 7.50
CA SER A 151 -19.04 -15.69 7.23
C SER A 151 -18.76 -17.19 7.26
N ARG A 152 -17.49 -17.56 7.40
CA ARG A 152 -17.02 -18.93 7.44
C ARG A 152 -16.12 -19.17 8.63
N GLN A 153 -15.86 -20.45 8.88
CA GLN A 153 -14.86 -20.87 9.82
C GLN A 153 -13.49 -20.47 9.29
N LEU A 154 -12.64 -19.96 10.19
CA LEU A 154 -11.25 -19.65 9.89
C LEU A 154 -10.34 -20.41 10.83
N VAL A 155 -9.07 -20.46 10.46
CA VAL A 155 -7.99 -20.76 11.39
C VAL A 155 -7.23 -19.46 11.65
N THR A 156 -6.74 -19.24 12.86
CA THR A 156 -5.89 -18.09 13.18
C THR A 156 -4.72 -18.55 14.01
N ASN A 157 -3.61 -17.82 14.01
CA ASN A 157 -2.58 -18.05 15.00
C ASN A 157 -3.11 -17.69 16.40
N LYS A 158 -2.97 -18.63 17.34
CA LYS A 158 -3.31 -18.41 18.74
C LYS A 158 -2.29 -17.48 19.38
N PRO A 159 -2.71 -16.69 20.38
CA PRO A 159 -1.76 -15.85 21.05
C PRO A 159 -0.60 -16.59 21.74
N VAL A 160 0.60 -16.01 21.73
CA VAL A 160 1.82 -16.60 22.32
C VAL A 160 1.63 -16.80 23.82
N ALA A 161 0.96 -15.85 24.48
CA ALA A 161 0.57 -15.94 25.89
C ALA A 161 -0.40 -17.10 26.20
N GLU A 162 -1.03 -17.71 25.18
CA GLU A 162 -1.98 -18.80 25.32
C GLU A 162 -1.45 -20.14 24.74
N GLY A 163 -0.14 -20.24 24.53
CA GLY A 163 0.51 -21.49 24.09
C GLY A 163 0.60 -21.69 22.58
N GLY A 164 0.67 -20.60 21.80
CA GLY A 164 1.16 -20.53 20.41
C GLY A 164 0.90 -21.76 19.52
N GLY A 165 -0.22 -21.76 18.80
CA GLY A 165 -0.59 -22.77 17.81
C GLY A 165 -1.78 -22.31 16.99
N ASP A 166 -2.18 -23.04 15.95
CA ASP A 166 -3.37 -22.68 15.16
C ASP A 166 -4.66 -22.87 15.96
N LEU A 167 -5.60 -21.92 15.85
CA LEU A 167 -6.89 -21.91 16.53
C LEU A 167 -8.00 -21.86 15.49
N THR A 168 -8.95 -22.79 15.57
CA THR A 168 -10.17 -22.74 14.76
C THR A 168 -11.14 -21.72 15.34
N VAL A 169 -11.58 -20.78 14.52
CA VAL A 169 -12.52 -19.70 14.84
C VAL A 169 -13.84 -19.99 14.15
N ALA A 170 -14.91 -20.10 14.92
CA ALA A 170 -16.24 -20.34 14.37
C ALA A 170 -16.71 -19.16 13.50
N PRO A 171 -17.56 -19.40 12.48
CA PRO A 171 -18.20 -18.32 11.73
C PRO A 171 -18.86 -17.29 12.66
N ASN A 172 -18.96 -16.04 12.21
CA ASN A 172 -19.57 -14.93 12.95
C ASN A 172 -18.87 -14.56 14.28
N THR A 173 -17.69 -15.14 14.56
CA THR A 173 -16.83 -14.66 15.66
C THR A 173 -16.12 -13.38 15.23
N THR A 174 -16.08 -12.37 16.09
CA THR A 174 -15.29 -11.15 15.83
C THR A 174 -13.83 -11.41 16.12
N CYS A 175 -12.98 -11.16 15.13
CA CYS A 175 -11.53 -11.09 15.26
C CYS A 175 -11.12 -9.63 15.42
N TYR A 176 -10.16 -9.38 16.31
CA TYR A 176 -9.64 -8.05 16.62
C TYR A 176 -8.13 -8.00 16.39
N SER A 177 -7.60 -6.85 16.02
CA SER A 177 -6.17 -6.57 16.17
C SER A 177 -5.78 -6.65 17.64
N ARG A 178 -4.67 -7.29 17.96
CA ARG A 178 -4.22 -7.48 19.34
C ARG A 178 -3.33 -6.33 19.79
N SER A 179 -3.65 -5.78 20.97
CA SER A 179 -2.89 -4.71 21.60
C SER A 179 -1.46 -5.14 21.92
N GLY A 180 -0.47 -4.31 21.52
CA GLY A 180 0.94 -4.52 21.83
C GLY A 180 1.63 -5.60 20.98
N SER A 181 0.91 -6.22 20.05
CA SER A 181 1.50 -7.13 19.07
C SER A 181 2.32 -6.36 18.04
N MET A 182 3.40 -6.99 17.57
CA MET A 182 4.31 -6.41 16.57
C MET A 182 4.35 -7.30 15.33
N VAL A 183 4.50 -6.68 14.17
CA VAL A 183 4.59 -7.33 12.86
C VAL A 183 5.70 -6.65 12.07
N TYR A 184 6.43 -7.43 11.29
CA TYR A 184 7.49 -6.93 10.41
C TYR A 184 7.15 -7.29 8.97
N ARG A 185 7.33 -6.33 8.04
CA ARG A 185 6.98 -6.49 6.62
C ARG A 185 7.79 -7.56 5.88
N TYR A 186 9.09 -7.58 6.08
CA TYR A 186 10.02 -8.50 5.46
C TYR A 186 9.95 -9.86 6.15
N LYS A 187 9.46 -10.86 5.42
CA LYS A 187 9.52 -12.29 5.74
C LYS A 187 9.08 -12.69 7.16
N GLY A 188 8.38 -11.84 7.92
CA GLY A 188 7.65 -12.30 9.09
C GLY A 188 6.45 -13.07 8.58
N ASP A 189 6.50 -14.41 8.58
CA ASP A 189 5.26 -15.19 8.54
C ASP A 189 4.42 -14.64 9.70
N PRO A 190 3.25 -14.01 9.47
CA PRO A 190 2.51 -13.34 10.54
C PRO A 190 2.09 -14.34 11.64
N LYS A 191 2.30 -15.63 11.42
CA LYS A 191 2.17 -16.72 12.40
C LYS A 191 3.01 -16.56 13.66
N THR A 192 4.19 -15.94 13.61
CA THR A 192 5.13 -15.94 14.77
C THR A 192 4.71 -15.02 15.91
N ALA A 193 4.03 -13.91 15.62
CA ALA A 193 3.43 -13.06 16.62
C ALA A 193 1.91 -13.23 16.57
N ALA A 194 1.37 -13.69 17.68
CA ALA A 194 -0.03 -13.57 18.07
C ALA A 194 -0.68 -12.22 17.74
N GLN A 195 -1.31 -12.08 16.58
CA GLN A 195 -1.78 -10.77 16.10
C GLN A 195 -3.30 -10.62 16.15
N ILE A 196 -4.02 -11.74 16.23
CA ILE A 196 -5.48 -11.75 16.31
C ILE A 196 -5.92 -12.04 17.75
N ALA A 197 -6.76 -11.16 18.29
CA ALA A 197 -7.49 -11.39 19.53
C ALA A 197 -8.94 -11.81 19.22
N LEU A 198 -9.50 -12.67 20.07
CA LEU A 198 -10.92 -13.07 20.01
C LEU A 198 -11.76 -12.42 21.11
N SER A 199 -11.12 -11.69 22.02
CA SER A 199 -11.75 -10.93 23.09
C SER A 199 -11.56 -9.44 22.86
N SER A 200 -12.63 -8.66 23.06
CA SER A 200 -12.58 -7.20 22.98
C SER A 200 -11.72 -6.57 24.07
N VAL A 201 -11.38 -7.32 25.14
CA VAL A 201 -10.47 -6.87 26.21
C VAL A 201 -9.03 -6.70 25.70
N ASP A 202 -8.62 -7.55 24.75
CA ASP A 202 -7.29 -7.51 24.16
C ASP A 202 -7.22 -6.62 22.91
N TRP A 203 -8.34 -6.01 22.52
CA TRP A 203 -8.44 -5.22 21.30
C TRP A 203 -7.68 -3.91 21.42
N GLY A 204 -6.67 -3.74 20.57
CA GLY A 204 -5.88 -2.52 20.55
C GLY A 204 -5.01 -2.43 19.32
N TYR A 205 -3.99 -1.59 19.41
CA TYR A 205 -3.07 -1.34 18.32
C TYR A 205 -2.09 -2.48 18.17
N THR A 206 -2.02 -3.01 16.95
CA THR A 206 -0.90 -3.82 16.47
C THR A 206 0.08 -2.90 15.74
N THR A 207 1.36 -2.96 16.10
CA THR A 207 2.41 -2.15 15.47
C THR A 207 2.99 -2.90 14.28
N TYR A 208 2.98 -2.25 13.12
CA TYR A 208 3.57 -2.78 11.89
C TYR A 208 4.85 -2.02 11.56
N PHE A 209 5.98 -2.71 11.49
CA PHE A 209 7.28 -2.15 11.16
C PHE A 209 7.63 -2.40 9.69
N PHE A 210 8.04 -1.34 8.99
CA PHE A 210 8.58 -1.41 7.64
C PHE A 210 10.07 -1.70 7.71
N ASN A 211 10.42 -2.99 7.72
CA ASN A 211 11.79 -3.44 7.53
C ASN A 211 12.10 -3.79 6.06
N SER A 212 11.10 -3.93 5.19
CA SER A 212 11.23 -3.89 3.72
C SER A 212 10.06 -3.13 3.11
N LEU A 213 10.21 -2.60 1.91
CA LEU A 213 9.15 -1.97 1.13
C LEU A 213 8.42 -2.97 0.21
N GLU A 214 9.01 -4.12 -0.06
CA GLU A 214 8.45 -5.14 -0.94
C GLU A 214 8.28 -6.48 -0.19
N PRO A 215 7.20 -7.24 -0.46
CA PRO A 215 6.99 -8.55 0.17
C PRO A 215 8.10 -9.54 -0.20
N ASN A 216 8.53 -10.35 0.76
CA ASN A 216 9.44 -11.50 0.55
C ASN A 216 10.80 -11.18 -0.09
N THR A 217 11.17 -9.91 -0.20
CA THR A 217 12.47 -9.47 -0.72
C THR A 217 13.00 -8.31 0.11
N SER A 218 14.31 -8.21 0.24
CA SER A 218 14.96 -7.06 0.86
C SER A 218 14.88 -5.88 -0.11
N SER A 219 13.95 -4.96 0.16
CA SER A 219 13.78 -3.75 -0.65
C SER A 219 13.76 -2.53 0.23
N TYR A 220 14.78 -1.70 0.09
CA TYR A 220 14.89 -0.41 0.79
C TYR A 220 14.43 0.76 -0.06
N SER A 221 14.16 0.55 -1.35
CA SER A 221 13.69 1.59 -2.26
C SER A 221 12.60 1.06 -3.19
N SER A 222 11.48 1.78 -3.26
CA SER A 222 10.36 1.42 -4.14
C SER A 222 9.44 2.62 -4.37
N GLY A 223 9.26 3.02 -5.64
CA GLY A 223 8.28 4.02 -6.04
C GLY A 223 8.39 5.35 -5.30
N GLY A 224 9.60 5.88 -5.13
CA GLY A 224 9.85 7.13 -4.40
C GLY A 224 9.85 6.99 -2.87
N ARG A 225 9.74 5.76 -2.34
CA ARG A 225 9.85 5.46 -0.91
C ARG A 225 11.20 4.87 -0.60
N PHE A 226 11.75 5.21 0.56
CA PHE A 226 13.08 4.78 0.99
C PHE A 226 13.10 4.45 2.48
N LEU A 227 13.64 3.30 2.85
CA LEU A 227 14.00 2.96 4.22
C LEU A 227 15.47 3.31 4.42
N VAL A 228 15.75 4.14 5.42
CA VAL A 228 17.10 4.68 5.66
C VAL A 228 17.51 4.51 7.12
N SER A 229 18.82 4.49 7.34
CA SER A 229 19.46 4.55 8.67
C SER A 229 19.51 5.96 9.23
N ASP A 230 20.03 6.10 10.46
CA ASP A 230 20.24 7.41 11.11
C ASP A 230 21.18 8.34 10.32
N SER A 231 22.01 7.78 9.44
CA SER A 231 22.85 8.56 8.54
C SER A 231 22.10 9.13 7.33
N GLY A 232 20.81 8.81 7.17
CA GLY A 232 20.00 9.15 6.01
C GLY A 232 20.29 8.28 4.78
N LYS A 233 21.19 7.30 4.87
CA LYS A 233 21.55 6.37 3.78
C LYS A 233 20.73 5.09 3.82
N ILE A 234 20.57 4.45 2.67
CA ILE A 234 20.07 3.07 2.61
C ILE A 234 21.04 2.16 3.39
N PRO A 235 20.56 1.38 4.37
CA PRO A 235 21.40 0.45 5.12
C PRO A 235 22.09 -0.57 4.22
N VAL A 236 23.26 -1.04 4.66
CA VAL A 236 24.03 -2.11 3.98
C VAL A 236 23.87 -3.46 4.70
N SER A 237 23.12 -3.49 5.81
CA SER A 237 22.82 -4.72 6.55
C SER A 237 21.75 -5.54 5.86
N ASP A 238 21.77 -6.86 6.04
CA ASP A 238 20.66 -7.72 5.65
C ASP A 238 19.53 -7.58 6.69
N ILE A 239 18.34 -7.19 6.23
CA ILE A 239 17.14 -7.13 7.05
C ILE A 239 16.90 -8.52 7.65
N ALA A 240 16.72 -8.60 8.98
CA ALA A 240 16.28 -9.83 9.61
C ALA A 240 14.74 -9.93 9.64
N GLU A 241 14.24 -11.16 9.58
CA GLU A 241 12.82 -11.52 9.49
C GLU A 241 11.92 -10.88 10.58
N ASN A 242 12.48 -10.59 11.75
CA ASN A 242 11.76 -10.04 12.90
C ASN A 242 12.46 -8.81 13.51
N ASN A 243 13.17 -8.03 12.69
CA ASN A 243 13.88 -6.83 13.13
C ASN A 243 13.91 -5.79 11.99
N ILE A 244 13.91 -4.50 12.35
CA ILE A 244 14.14 -3.38 11.43
C ILE A 244 15.63 -3.17 11.10
N GLY A 245 16.54 -3.83 11.81
CA GLY A 245 17.98 -3.70 11.59
C GLY A 245 18.43 -2.26 11.85
N ASP A 246 19.19 -1.70 10.91
CA ASP A 246 19.66 -0.31 11.00
C ASP A 246 18.66 0.71 10.42
N VAL A 247 17.45 0.30 10.04
CA VAL A 247 16.42 1.21 9.53
C VAL A 247 15.88 2.05 10.68
N THR A 248 15.88 3.38 10.51
CA THR A 248 15.37 4.31 11.51
C THR A 248 14.37 5.31 10.96
N ARG A 249 14.29 5.50 9.64
CA ARG A 249 13.30 6.39 8.98
C ARG A 249 12.73 5.76 7.72
N LEU A 250 11.47 6.09 7.43
CA LEU A 250 10.81 5.90 6.15
C LEU A 250 10.64 7.26 5.48
N ILE A 251 11.22 7.42 4.30
CA ILE A 251 11.12 8.64 3.50
C ILE A 251 10.21 8.37 2.33
N VAL A 252 9.28 9.28 2.06
CA VAL A 252 8.40 9.24 0.89
C VAL A 252 8.58 10.52 0.11
N ILE A 253 8.99 10.40 -1.16
CA ILE A 253 9.09 11.50 -2.12
C ILE A 253 7.97 11.31 -3.13
N PHE A 254 7.24 12.38 -3.43
CA PHE A 254 6.15 12.37 -4.40
C PHE A 254 6.18 13.64 -5.24
N GLN A 255 5.64 13.55 -6.46
CA GLN A 255 5.48 14.70 -7.33
C GLN A 255 4.37 15.61 -6.84
N LEU A 256 4.59 16.91 -6.97
CA LEU A 256 3.62 17.96 -6.79
C LEU A 256 3.50 18.73 -8.10
N ASP A 257 2.29 19.13 -8.44
CA ASP A 257 2.07 20.15 -9.47
C ASP A 257 1.17 21.21 -8.85
N SER A 258 1.76 22.01 -7.97
CA SER A 258 1.01 22.98 -7.19
C SER A 258 1.77 24.29 -7.04
N ALA A 259 1.15 25.35 -7.55
CA ALA A 259 1.59 26.72 -7.32
C ALA A 259 1.04 27.21 -5.98
N VAL A 260 1.94 27.62 -5.09
CA VAL A 260 1.59 28.36 -3.88
C VAL A 260 1.57 29.84 -4.26
N THR A 261 0.40 30.46 -4.12
CA THR A 261 0.17 31.87 -4.47
C THR A 261 -0.44 32.60 -3.29
N ARG A 262 -0.46 33.93 -3.29
CA ARG A 262 -1.19 34.71 -2.26
C ARG A 262 -2.67 34.31 -2.08
N ALA A 263 -3.27 33.62 -3.06
CA ALA A 263 -4.62 33.09 -2.96
C ALA A 263 -4.69 31.79 -2.14
N THR A 264 -3.59 31.03 -2.03
CA THR A 264 -3.50 29.80 -1.22
C THR A 264 -3.88 30.11 0.24
N ARG A 265 -4.91 29.41 0.71
CA ARG A 265 -5.50 29.50 2.06
C ARG A 265 -5.07 28.36 2.98
N GLY A 266 -4.39 27.34 2.46
CA GLY A 266 -3.79 26.30 3.30
C GLY A 266 -3.17 25.15 2.51
N LEU A 267 -2.65 24.19 3.27
CA LEU A 267 -2.06 22.96 2.75
C LEU A 267 -2.76 21.79 3.42
N ASP A 268 -3.13 20.79 2.64
CA ASP A 268 -3.76 19.58 3.13
C ASP A 268 -2.83 18.39 2.87
N LEU A 269 -2.33 17.80 3.96
CA LEU A 269 -1.70 16.48 3.93
C LEU A 269 -2.75 15.45 4.33
N SER A 270 -2.99 14.50 3.43
CA SER A 270 -3.94 13.41 3.58
C SER A 270 -3.23 12.08 3.41
N PHE A 271 -3.65 11.11 4.21
CA PHE A 271 -3.21 9.73 4.10
C PHE A 271 -4.43 8.92 3.68
N ASN A 272 -4.36 8.26 2.52
CA ASN A 272 -5.42 7.35 2.09
C ASN A 272 -5.18 6.00 2.76
N VAL A 273 -6.06 5.67 3.71
CA VAL A 273 -6.06 4.43 4.48
C VAL A 273 -7.33 3.62 4.24
N ALA A 274 -8.05 3.88 3.14
CA ALA A 274 -9.20 3.07 2.73
C ALA A 274 -8.84 1.56 2.66
N ASN A 275 -7.58 1.28 2.34
CA ASN A 275 -6.99 -0.05 2.32
C ASN A 275 -5.94 -0.25 3.44
N GLY A 276 -6.04 0.53 4.51
CA GLY A 276 -5.05 0.62 5.58
C GLY A 276 -4.99 -0.61 6.48
N SER A 277 -5.94 -1.55 6.34
CA SER A 277 -5.83 -2.86 6.94
C SER A 277 -6.01 -3.98 5.93
N THR A 278 -4.99 -4.78 5.70
CA THR A 278 -5.11 -6.02 4.94
C THR A 278 -5.54 -7.13 5.85
N VAL A 279 -6.57 -7.82 5.43
CA VAL A 279 -6.93 -9.11 5.98
C VAL A 279 -6.07 -10.15 5.25
N VAL A 280 -4.99 -10.60 5.88
CA VAL A 280 -4.09 -11.60 5.28
C VAL A 280 -4.63 -13.01 5.56
N GLN A 281 -5.16 -13.65 4.52
CA GLN A 281 -5.74 -14.98 4.52
C GLN A 281 -4.88 -15.93 3.67
N THR A 282 -4.15 -16.84 4.33
CA THR A 282 -3.33 -17.82 3.60
C THR A 282 -4.13 -19.05 3.19
N VAL A 283 -3.55 -19.87 2.30
CA VAL A 283 -4.17 -21.08 1.74
C VAL A 283 -4.73 -21.96 2.86
N GLY A 284 -6.02 -22.28 2.80
CA GLY A 284 -6.73 -23.04 3.84
C GLY A 284 -7.57 -22.19 4.81
N GLY A 285 -7.67 -20.87 4.58
CA GLY A 285 -8.53 -19.99 5.41
C GLY A 285 -7.88 -19.59 6.73
N VAL A 286 -6.54 -19.53 6.76
CA VAL A 286 -5.81 -19.08 7.95
C VAL A 286 -5.73 -17.54 7.90
N LEU A 287 -6.48 -16.86 8.76
CA LEU A 287 -6.29 -15.45 9.05
C LEU A 287 -5.01 -15.28 9.86
N THR A 288 -4.06 -14.55 9.30
CA THR A 288 -2.73 -14.44 9.91
C THR A 288 -2.55 -13.08 10.60
N CYS A 289 -3.10 -12.00 10.02
CA CYS A 289 -3.03 -10.67 10.61
C CYS A 289 -4.02 -9.68 10.00
N PHE A 290 -4.20 -8.57 10.72
CA PHE A 290 -4.63 -7.28 10.16
C PHE A 290 -3.35 -6.47 9.86
N ASN A 291 -2.96 -6.40 8.60
CA ASN A 291 -1.68 -5.83 8.18
C ASN A 291 -1.74 -4.31 8.00
N GLY A 292 -0.60 -3.63 8.12
CA GLY A 292 -0.46 -2.21 7.76
C GLY A 292 0.05 -2.04 6.33
N ASP A 293 -0.74 -2.47 5.35
CA ASP A 293 -0.36 -2.34 3.92
C ASP A 293 -0.34 -0.90 3.44
N PRO A 294 0.32 -0.62 2.30
CA PRO A 294 0.83 0.72 2.03
C PRO A 294 -0.28 1.74 2.03
N PHE A 295 -0.20 2.67 2.98
CA PHE A 295 -0.94 3.91 2.93
C PHE A 295 -0.39 4.75 1.78
N GLU A 296 -1.29 5.42 1.06
CA GLU A 296 -0.89 6.40 0.07
C GLU A 296 -0.83 7.78 0.74
N VAL A 297 0.29 8.47 0.59
CA VAL A 297 0.42 9.85 1.04
C VAL A 297 0.02 10.77 -0.11
N ARG A 298 -0.95 11.65 0.12
CA ARG A 298 -1.38 12.68 -0.84
C ARG A 298 -1.32 14.05 -0.20
N MET A 299 -0.70 15.01 -0.88
CA MET A 299 -0.74 16.41 -0.48
C MET A 299 -1.42 17.26 -1.54
N ARG A 300 -2.16 18.28 -1.09
CA ARG A 300 -2.86 19.26 -1.94
C ARG A 300 -2.69 20.67 -1.38
N VAL A 301 -2.61 21.63 -2.30
CA VAL A 301 -2.63 23.07 -1.98
C VAL A 301 -4.06 23.58 -2.17
N ARG A 302 -4.58 24.37 -1.21
CA ARG A 302 -5.94 24.94 -1.24
C ARG A 302 -5.93 26.47 -1.13
#